data_AF-A0A0F9T9U6-F1
#
_entry.id   AF-A0A0F9T9U6-F1
#
_cell.length_a   1.000
_cell.length_b   1.000
_cell.length_c   1.000
_cell.angle_alpha   90.00
_cell.angle_beta   90.00
_cell.angle_gamma   90.00
#
_symmetry.space_group_name_H-M   'P 1'
#
loop_
_entity.id
_entity.type
_entity.pdbx_description
1 polymer ?
#
loop_
_entity_poly.entity_id
_entity_poly.type
_entity_poly.pdbx_seq_one_letter_code
_entity_poly.pdbx_strand_id
1 'polypeptide(L)'
;MAAMKLDGKFHGVIVKNKDGSVVPQDQWMCFLAKDNAVPAMLETYRTECIRLGAGEHQIMAVDAMLERVNKWRLANSSKLKTPDIEPGEEIL
;
A
#
# COMPACT_ATOMS: atom_id res chain seq x y z
N MET A 1 -15.74 17.99 -10.44
CA MET A 1 -14.80 17.82 -9.31
C MET A 1 -13.40 17.74 -9.88
N ALA A 2 -12.44 18.52 -9.38
CA ALA A 2 -11.06 18.48 -9.88
C ALA A 2 -10.35 17.24 -9.29
N ALA A 3 -9.69 16.46 -10.14
CA ALA A 3 -8.89 15.32 -9.72
C ALA A 3 -7.58 15.79 -9.09
N MET A 4 -7.18 15.19 -7.97
CA MET A 4 -5.88 15.44 -7.34
C MET A 4 -4.86 14.38 -7.76
N LYS A 5 -3.58 14.73 -7.75
CA LYS A 5 -2.49 13.79 -8.06
C LYS A 5 -2.39 12.74 -6.95
N LEU A 6 -2.46 11.46 -7.31
CA LEU A 6 -2.35 10.32 -6.39
C LEU A 6 -0.91 9.78 -6.34
N ASP A 7 -0.23 9.78 -7.49
CA ASP A 7 1.13 9.29 -7.67
C ASP A 7 1.76 9.99 -8.89
N GLY A 8 3.02 9.69 -9.24
CA GLY A 8 3.70 10.16 -10.44
C GLY A 8 2.92 9.91 -11.74
N LYS A 9 2.05 8.88 -11.78
CA LYS A 9 1.32 8.46 -12.98
C LYS A 9 -0.20 8.61 -12.90
N PHE A 10 -0.78 8.86 -11.72
CA PHE A 10 -2.22 8.74 -11.50
C PHE A 10 -2.83 9.99 -10.86
N HIS A 11 -4.06 10.31 -11.26
CA HIS A 11 -4.90 11.36 -10.65
C HIS A 11 -6.27 10.76 -10.30
N GLY A 12 -6.93 11.26 -9.26
CA GLY A 12 -8.25 10.77 -8.86
C GLY A 12 -8.95 11.63 -7.81
N VAL A 13 -10.13 11.18 -7.39
CA VAL A 13 -10.95 11.79 -6.32
C VAL A 13 -11.37 10.70 -5.37
N ILE A 14 -11.09 10.86 -4.08
CA ILE A 14 -11.53 9.94 -3.03
C ILE A 14 -12.80 10.49 -2.39
N VAL A 15 -13.84 9.66 -2.35
CA VAL A 15 -15.16 10.06 -1.81
C VAL A 15 -15.63 9.09 -0.73
N LYS A 16 -16.38 9.60 0.25
CA LYS A 16 -17.03 8.77 1.26
C LYS A 16 -18.21 8.02 0.64
N ASN A 17 -18.27 6.71 0.88
CA ASN A 17 -19.39 5.90 0.39
C ASN A 17 -20.76 6.31 0.97
N LYS A 18 -20.77 6.86 2.19
CA LYS A 18 -21.99 7.22 2.90
C LYS A 18 -22.78 8.35 2.24
N ASP A 19 -22.07 9.39 1.76
CA ASP A 19 -22.69 10.65 1.32
C ASP A 19 -22.06 11.26 0.06
N GLY A 20 -21.04 10.61 -0.53
CA GLY A 20 -20.36 11.09 -1.73
C GLY A 20 -19.46 12.30 -1.51
N SER A 21 -19.26 12.77 -0.27
CA SER A 21 -18.38 13.90 0.02
C SER A 21 -16.91 13.55 -0.25
N VAL A 22 -16.13 14.51 -0.76
CA VAL A 22 -14.70 14.35 -1.04
C VAL A 22 -13.92 14.25 0.27
N VAL A 23 -13.01 13.29 0.36
CA VAL A 23 -12.14 13.09 1.52
C VAL A 23 -10.90 13.99 1.39
N PRO A 24 -10.59 14.83 2.38
CA PRO A 24 -9.36 15.62 2.43
C PRO A 24 -8.10 14.75 2.31
N GLN A 25 -7.07 15.25 1.62
CA GLN A 25 -5.87 14.48 1.31
C GLN A 25 -5.08 14.00 2.54
N ASP A 26 -5.17 14.74 3.65
CA ASP A 26 -4.53 14.41 4.93
C ASP A 26 -5.27 13.32 5.72
N GLN A 27 -6.44 12.86 5.25
CA GLN A 27 -7.27 11.85 5.91
C GLN A 27 -7.20 10.47 5.25
N TRP A 28 -6.39 10.30 4.21
CA TRP A 28 -6.22 9.01 3.55
C TRP A 28 -4.79 8.84 3.02
N MET A 29 -4.45 7.60 2.74
CA MET A 29 -3.19 7.21 2.10
C MET A 29 -3.50 6.23 0.97
N CYS A 30 -2.79 6.35 -0.14
CA CYS A 30 -2.87 5.41 -1.26
C CYS A 30 -1.49 4.82 -1.48
N PHE A 31 -1.43 3.51 -1.57
CA PHE A 31 -0.22 2.79 -1.93
C PHE A 31 -0.43 2.05 -3.23
N LEU A 32 0.50 2.24 -4.16
CA LEU A 32 0.57 1.43 -5.36
C LEU A 32 1.58 0.30 -5.13
N ALA A 33 1.09 -0.88 -4.79
CA ALA A 33 1.95 -2.03 -4.53
C ALA A 33 1.48 -3.27 -5.29
N LYS A 34 2.44 -4.01 -5.86
CA LYS A 34 2.26 -5.29 -6.55
C LYS A 34 3.38 -6.24 -6.16
N ASP A 35 3.10 -7.55 -6.16
CA ASP A 35 4.08 -8.61 -5.94
C ASP A 35 5.01 -8.34 -4.74
N ASN A 36 6.31 -8.17 -4.99
CA ASN A 36 7.34 -7.92 -3.99
C ASN A 36 7.20 -6.58 -3.26
N ALA A 37 6.50 -5.60 -3.84
CA ALA A 37 6.27 -4.32 -3.19
C ALA A 37 5.15 -4.40 -2.13
N VAL A 38 4.29 -5.43 -2.16
CA VAL A 38 3.17 -5.54 -1.20
C VAL A 38 3.66 -5.74 0.25
N PRO A 39 4.63 -6.63 0.56
CA PRO A 39 5.16 -6.73 1.91
C PRO A 39 5.77 -5.42 2.44
N ALA A 40 6.61 -4.75 1.64
CA ALA A 40 7.22 -3.48 2.03
C ALA A 40 6.18 -2.38 2.29
N MET A 41 5.14 -2.32 1.44
CA MET A 41 4.00 -1.44 1.63
C MET A 41 3.25 -1.76 2.93
N LEU A 42 3.00 -3.04 3.23
CA LEU A 42 2.30 -3.44 4.45
C LEU A 42 3.10 -3.10 5.71
N GLU A 43 4.43 -3.21 5.69
CA GLU A 43 5.30 -2.77 6.79
C GLU A 43 5.24 -1.25 6.99
N THR A 44 5.23 -0.49 5.90
CA THR A 44 5.05 0.97 5.93
C THR A 44 3.68 1.33 6.50
N TYR A 45 2.62 0.69 6.01
CA TYR A 45 1.25 0.91 6.48
C TYR A 45 1.09 0.55 7.96
N ARG A 46 1.71 -0.54 8.41
CA ARG A 46 1.76 -0.93 9.82
C ARG A 46 2.38 0.17 10.68
N THR A 47 3.50 0.73 10.23
CA THR A 47 4.21 1.81 10.92
C THR A 47 3.32 3.05 11.04
N GLU A 48 2.64 3.41 9.96
CA GLU A 48 1.68 4.52 9.96
C GLU A 48 0.48 4.27 10.89
N CYS A 49 -0.07 3.05 10.90
CA CYS A 49 -1.14 2.69 11.83
C CYS A 49 -0.72 2.88 13.29
N ILE A 50 0.50 2.44 13.65
CA ILE A 50 1.04 2.62 15.00
C ILE A 50 1.21 4.11 15.31
N ARG A 51 1.82 4.87 14.37
CA ARG A 51 2.03 6.31 14.51
C ARG A 51 0.73 7.09 14.72
N LEU A 52 -0.35 6.67 14.05
CA LEU A 52 -1.67 7.28 14.14
C LEU A 52 -2.49 6.79 15.35
N GLY A 53 -1.96 5.86 16.16
CA GLY A 53 -2.64 5.34 17.34
C GLY A 53 -3.77 4.36 17.02
N ALA A 54 -3.65 3.59 15.94
CA ALA A 54 -4.62 2.55 15.60
C ALA A 54 -4.71 1.48 16.71
N GLY A 55 -5.91 0.95 16.92
CA GLY A 55 -6.16 -0.08 17.93
C GLY A 55 -5.46 -1.40 17.61
N GLU A 56 -5.24 -2.22 18.64
CA GLU A 56 -4.50 -3.49 18.55
C GLU A 56 -5.05 -4.43 17.47
N HIS A 57 -6.38 -4.55 17.34
CA HIS A 57 -6.99 -5.39 16.32
C HIS A 57 -6.62 -5.00 14.88
N GLN A 58 -6.44 -3.71 14.61
CA GLN A 58 -6.01 -3.25 13.28
C GLN A 58 -4.55 -3.64 13.04
N ILE A 59 -3.68 -3.46 14.03
CA ILE A 59 -2.27 -3.86 13.92
C ILE A 59 -2.15 -5.38 13.70
N MET A 60 -2.88 -6.18 14.49
CA MET A 60 -2.93 -7.63 14.33
C MET A 60 -3.42 -8.06 12.95
N ALA A 61 -4.43 -7.38 12.40
CA ALA A 61 -4.94 -7.67 11.06
C ALA A 61 -3.89 -7.39 9.96
N VAL A 62 -3.12 -6.30 10.11
CA VAL A 62 -2.01 -5.98 9.19
C VAL A 62 -0.90 -7.02 9.31
N ASP A 63 -0.54 -7.42 10.51
CA ASP A 63 0.49 -8.44 10.78
C ASP A 63 0.11 -9.80 10.18
N ALA A 64 -1.14 -10.22 10.38
CA ALA A 64 -1.66 -11.45 9.78
C ALA A 64 -1.65 -11.39 8.24
N MET A 65 -1.96 -10.22 7.66
CA MET A 65 -1.89 -10.05 6.20
C MET A 65 -0.44 -10.13 5.69
N LEU A 66 0.49 -9.46 6.36
CA LEU A 66 1.92 -9.49 6.01
C LEU A 66 2.45 -10.93 6.04
N GLU A 67 2.11 -11.70 7.08
CA GLU A 67 2.49 -13.11 7.18
C GLU A 67 1.94 -13.94 6.01
N ARG A 68 0.66 -13.79 5.67
CA ARG A 68 0.03 -14.51 4.55
C ARG A 68 0.70 -14.20 3.21
N VAL A 69 0.96 -12.92 2.94
CA VAL A 69 1.61 -12.49 1.70
C VAL A 69 3.04 -13.06 1.64
N ASN A 70 3.79 -12.99 2.73
CA ASN A 70 5.15 -13.54 2.79
C ASN A 70 5.18 -15.05 2.55
N LYS A 71 4.28 -15.82 3.17
CA LYS A 71 4.15 -17.26 2.93
C LYS A 71 3.84 -17.57 1.47
N TRP A 72 2.86 -16.86 0.89
CA TRP A 72 2.49 -17.07 -0.50
C TRP A 72 3.66 -16.75 -1.45
N ARG A 73 4.36 -15.64 -1.20
CA ARG A 73 5.52 -15.17 -1.97
C ARG A 73 6.63 -16.22 -2.01
N LEU A 74 6.99 -16.78 -0.86
CA LEU A 74 8.02 -17.81 -0.76
C LEU A 74 7.62 -19.08 -1.53
N ALA A 75 6.35 -19.49 -1.43
CA ALA A 75 5.83 -20.66 -2.13
C ALA A 75 5.60 -20.46 -3.64
N ASN A 76 5.58 -19.22 -4.13
CA ASN A 76 5.27 -18.87 -5.51
C ASN A 76 6.31 -17.91 -6.11
N SER A 77 7.58 -18.05 -5.73
CA SER A 77 8.65 -17.13 -6.13
C SER A 77 8.75 -16.93 -7.65
N SER A 78 8.48 -17.98 -8.43
CA SER A 78 8.47 -17.95 -9.90
C SER A 78 7.32 -17.18 -10.54
N LYS A 79 6.28 -16.83 -9.77
CA LYS A 79 5.11 -16.05 -10.23
C LYS A 79 5.22 -14.56 -9.91
N LEU A 80 6.25 -14.16 -9.18
CA LEU A 80 6.46 -12.78 -8.80
C LEU A 80 7.03 -12.02 -9.99
N LYS A 81 6.58 -10.78 -10.18
CA LYS A 81 7.22 -9.89 -11.12
C LYS A 81 8.72 -9.78 -10.78
N THR A 82 9.55 -10.09 -11.77
CA THR A 82 10.96 -9.69 -11.75
C THR A 82 10.97 -8.17 -11.92
N PRO A 83 11.59 -7.41 -11.02
CA PRO A 83 11.65 -5.97 -11.17
C PRO A 83 12.22 -5.61 -12.56
N ASP A 84 11.56 -4.70 -13.27
CA ASP A 84 12.07 -4.16 -14.52
C ASP A 84 13.12 -3.09 -14.15
N ILE A 85 14.27 -3.53 -13.67
CA ILE A 85 15.40 -2.67 -13.32
C ILE A 85 16.42 -2.83 -14.44
N GLU A 86 16.76 -1.74 -15.12
CA GLU A 86 17.85 -1.78 -16.08
C GLU A 86 19.21 -1.82 -15.36
N PRO A 87 20.25 -2.45 -15.94
CA PRO A 87 21.59 -2.44 -15.36
C PRO A 87 22.06 -1.00 -15.07
N GLY A 88 22.20 -0.65 -13.79
CA GLY A 88 22.63 0.68 -13.34
C GLY A 88 21.55 1.50 -12.64
N GLU A 89 20.30 1.04 -12.59
CA GLU A 89 19.26 1.66 -11.77
C GLU A 89 19.31 1.13 -10.32
N GLU A 90 19.30 2.04 -9.33
CA GLU A 90 19.25 1.68 -7.92
C GLU A 90 17.82 1.29 -7.49
N ILE A 91 17.73 0.21 -6.70
CA ILE A 91 16.51 -0.15 -5.98
C ILE A 91 16.46 0.72 -4.73
N LEU A 92 15.60 1.74 -4.74
CA LEU A 92 15.25 2.52 -3.55
C LEU A 92 14.47 1.67 -2.54
#